data_AF-A0A356R375-F1
#
_entry.id   AF-A0A356R375-F1
#
_cell.length_a   1.000
_cell.length_b   1.000
_cell.length_c   1.000
_cell.angle_alpha   90.00
_cell.angle_beta   90.00
_cell.angle_gamma   90.00
#
_symmetry.space_group_name_H-M   'P 1'
#
loop_
_entity.id
_entity.type
_entity.pdbx_description
1 polymer ?
#
loop_
_entity_poly.entity_id
_entity_poly.type
_entity_poly.pdbx_seq_one_letter_code
_entity_poly.pdbx_strand_id
1 'polypeptide(L)'
;MSELHFASEPDHFPEEALAPSEEANEVVRTFLSKFPAGHYEYEGKTVDGAELEGEATLTHVLPALPEIKAPVSRTDEPPQVDRFNLVIEWNPVTTQFLHNGPVEVIEYQVILDQVEPLRTIPWIDGSARRGLINVPGHVTRLTVPPEYLLPGTLYEFEVLA
;
A
#
# COMPACT_ATOMS: atom_id res chain seq x y z
N MET A 1 37.59 17.04 27.54
CA MET A 1 36.37 16.24 27.34
C MET A 1 35.63 16.89 26.20
N SER A 2 35.55 16.20 25.07
CA SER A 2 35.01 16.73 23.82
C SER A 2 33.67 16.04 23.57
N GLU A 3 32.60 16.83 23.48
CA GLU A 3 31.27 16.33 23.11
C GLU A 3 31.18 16.22 21.58
N LEU A 4 30.78 15.03 21.11
CA LEU A 4 30.47 14.76 19.71
C LEU A 4 28.98 15.04 19.50
N HIS A 5 28.68 16.04 18.67
CA HIS A 5 27.35 16.29 18.11
C HIS A 5 27.11 15.24 17.02
N PHE A 6 26.14 14.34 17.24
CA PHE A 6 25.54 13.56 16.16
C PHE A 6 24.28 14.32 15.72
N ALA A 7 24.40 15.09 14.65
CA ALA A 7 23.23 15.47 13.87
C ALA A 7 22.83 14.22 13.07
N SER A 8 21.83 13.50 13.53
CA SER A 8 21.08 12.61 12.65
C SER A 8 20.21 13.51 11.79
N GLU A 9 20.57 13.67 10.51
CA GLU A 9 19.63 14.11 9.49
C GLU A 9 18.41 13.19 9.59
N PRO A 10 17.19 13.71 9.77
CA PRO A 10 16.01 12.88 9.59
C PRO A 10 15.98 12.52 8.11
N ASP A 11 15.97 11.22 7.81
CA ASP A 11 15.66 10.73 6.47
C ASP A 11 14.38 11.44 5.99
N HIS A 12 14.56 12.36 5.04
CA HIS A 12 13.46 13.06 4.40
C HIS A 12 12.84 12.06 3.43
N PHE A 13 11.89 11.28 3.91
CA PHE A 13 10.98 10.54 3.04
C PHE A 13 10.14 11.57 2.27
N PRO A 14 10.19 11.59 0.93
CA PRO A 14 9.42 12.57 0.18
C PRO A 14 7.92 12.34 0.40
N GLU A 15 7.29 13.42 0.85
CA GLU A 15 5.89 13.62 1.23
C GLU A 15 4.98 13.74 -0.01
N GLU A 16 4.95 12.72 -0.85
CA GLU A 16 3.91 12.58 -1.86
C GLU A 16 3.22 11.23 -1.64
N ALA A 17 1.90 11.18 -1.81
CA ALA A 17 1.20 9.91 -1.99
C ALA A 17 1.73 9.28 -3.29
N LEU A 18 2.88 8.62 -3.21
CA LEU A 18 3.70 8.30 -4.36
C LEU A 18 3.03 7.15 -5.10
N ALA A 19 2.53 7.46 -6.30
CA ALA A 19 2.61 6.48 -7.36
C ALA A 19 4.00 5.83 -7.29
N PRO A 20 4.11 4.49 -7.37
CA PRO A 20 5.37 3.80 -7.22
C PRO A 20 6.39 4.46 -8.12
N SER A 21 7.54 4.78 -7.54
CA SER A 21 8.62 5.43 -8.27
C SER A 21 8.94 4.63 -9.53
N GLU A 22 9.48 5.29 -10.55
CA GLU A 22 9.88 4.57 -11.76
C GLU A 22 10.89 3.46 -11.46
N GLU A 23 11.68 3.63 -10.40
CA GLU A 23 12.54 2.57 -9.85
C GLU A 23 11.72 1.37 -9.34
N ALA A 24 10.67 1.60 -8.54
CA ALA A 24 9.78 0.53 -8.08
C ALA A 24 9.09 -0.19 -9.26
N ASN A 25 8.67 0.55 -10.28
CA ASN A 25 8.09 -0.02 -11.50
C ASN A 25 9.08 -0.95 -12.20
N GLU A 26 10.33 -0.52 -12.32
CA GLU A 26 11.38 -1.31 -12.97
C GLU A 26 11.74 -2.57 -12.17
N VAL A 27 11.72 -2.50 -10.83
CA VAL A 27 11.89 -3.69 -9.98
C VAL A 27 10.80 -4.72 -10.26
N VAL A 28 9.54 -4.30 -10.34
CA VAL A 28 8.43 -5.22 -10.66
C VAL A 28 8.58 -5.79 -12.07
N ARG A 29 8.87 -4.96 -13.08
CA ARG A 29 9.10 -5.43 -14.46
C ARG A 29 10.24 -6.44 -14.53
N THR A 30 11.34 -6.16 -13.83
CA THR A 30 12.49 -7.07 -13.74
C THR A 30 12.10 -8.39 -13.10
N PHE A 31 11.36 -8.36 -11.99
CA PHE A 31 10.87 -9.57 -11.33
C PHE A 31 10.00 -10.42 -12.26
N LEU A 32 9.00 -9.81 -12.91
CA LEU A 32 8.09 -10.50 -13.82
C LEU A 32 8.81 -11.05 -15.07
N SER A 33 9.86 -10.39 -15.53
CA SER A 33 10.68 -10.89 -16.63
C SER A 33 11.49 -12.14 -16.26
N LYS A 34 11.92 -12.26 -15.00
CA LYS A 34 12.62 -13.44 -14.47
C LYS A 34 11.67 -14.60 -14.16
N PHE A 35 10.42 -14.29 -13.83
CA PHE A 35 9.38 -15.24 -13.48
C PHE A 35 8.11 -14.98 -14.30
N PRO A 36 8.15 -15.20 -15.63
CA PRO A 36 6.98 -14.96 -16.48
C PRO A 36 5.79 -15.84 -16.06
N ALA A 37 4.56 -15.37 -16.31
CA ALA A 37 3.40 -16.24 -16.18
C ALA A 37 3.52 -17.41 -17.18
N GLY A 38 3.14 -18.62 -16.77
CA GLY A 38 3.29 -19.80 -17.60
C GLY A 38 3.13 -21.11 -16.84
N HIS A 39 3.23 -22.21 -17.58
CA HIS A 39 3.31 -23.56 -17.03
C HIS A 39 4.78 -23.90 -16.76
N TYR A 40 5.06 -24.38 -15.56
CA TYR A 40 6.41 -24.74 -15.11
C TYR A 40 6.44 -26.21 -14.76
N GLU A 41 7.47 -26.88 -15.25
CA GLU A 41 7.81 -28.26 -14.92
C GLU A 41 9.07 -28.25 -14.04
N TYR A 42 9.07 -29.07 -13.00
CA TYR A 42 10.18 -29.21 -12.07
C TYR A 42 10.58 -30.68 -12.00
N GLU A 43 11.87 -30.92 -12.17
CA GLU A 43 12.48 -32.23 -12.01
C GLU A 43 13.48 -32.18 -10.86
N GLY A 44 13.45 -33.21 -10.02
CA GLY A 44 14.31 -33.32 -8.85
C GLY A 44 14.76 -34.76 -8.62
N LYS A 45 15.80 -34.90 -7.82
CA LYS A 45 16.27 -36.21 -7.37
C LYS A 45 16.52 -36.17 -5.88
N THR A 46 15.96 -37.12 -5.14
CA THR A 46 16.20 -37.24 -3.70
C THR A 46 17.63 -37.71 -3.43
N VAL A 47 18.09 -37.56 -2.18
CA VAL A 47 19.41 -38.05 -1.75
C VAL A 47 19.58 -39.56 -1.95
N ASP A 48 18.47 -40.31 -1.91
CA ASP A 48 18.41 -41.76 -2.14
C ASP A 48 18.21 -42.13 -3.62
N GLY A 49 18.14 -41.13 -4.50
CA GLY A 49 18.11 -41.30 -5.95
C GLY A 49 16.72 -41.46 -6.57
N ALA A 50 15.64 -41.24 -5.82
CA ALA A 50 14.29 -41.24 -6.38
C ALA A 50 14.04 -39.97 -7.20
N GLU A 51 13.40 -40.12 -8.36
CA GLU A 51 12.99 -39.00 -9.21
C GLU A 51 11.74 -38.32 -8.64
N LEU A 52 11.71 -37.00 -8.75
CA LEU A 52 10.58 -36.15 -8.41
C LEU A 52 10.22 -35.35 -9.64
N GLU A 53 8.93 -35.38 -9.99
CA GLU A 53 8.36 -34.57 -11.05
C GLU A 53 7.22 -33.75 -10.46
N GLY A 54 7.09 -32.51 -10.92
CA GLY A 54 5.99 -31.64 -10.52
C GLY A 54 5.70 -30.60 -11.58
N GLU A 55 4.46 -30.16 -11.61
CA GLU A 55 4.02 -29.11 -12.53
C GLU A 55 3.22 -28.06 -11.76
N ALA A 56 3.36 -26.80 -12.15
CA ALA A 56 2.55 -25.72 -11.61
C ALA A 56 2.34 -24.62 -12.64
N THR A 57 1.19 -23.95 -12.58
CA THR A 57 0.92 -22.74 -13.35
C THR A 57 1.18 -21.51 -12.48
N LEU A 58 2.01 -20.60 -12.98
CA LEU A 58 2.24 -19.28 -12.39
C LEU A 58 1.43 -18.24 -13.17
N THR A 59 0.64 -17.42 -12.47
CA THR A 59 -0.14 -16.31 -13.05
C THR A 59 0.18 -15.01 -12.35
N HIS A 60 0.10 -13.90 -13.09
CA HIS A 60 0.23 -12.54 -12.53
C HIS A 60 -1.01 -11.73 -12.89
N VAL A 61 -1.73 -11.27 -11.88
CA VAL A 61 -2.82 -10.29 -12.03
C VAL A 61 -2.61 -9.27 -10.91
N LEU A 62 -2.01 -8.15 -11.26
CA LEU A 62 -1.74 -7.05 -10.33
C LEU A 62 -2.68 -5.89 -10.69
N PRO A 63 -3.67 -5.54 -9.85
CA PRO A 63 -4.53 -4.39 -10.07
C PRO A 63 -3.71 -3.09 -10.20
N ALA A 64 -4.19 -2.16 -11.01
CA ALA A 64 -3.65 -0.80 -11.00
C ALA A 64 -3.97 -0.11 -9.67
N LEU A 65 -3.25 0.98 -9.40
CA LEU A 65 -3.46 1.74 -8.17
C LEU A 65 -4.80 2.48 -8.21
N PRO A 66 -5.55 2.52 -7.11
CA PRO A 66 -6.73 3.37 -7.00
C PRO A 66 -6.37 4.84 -7.17
N GLU A 67 -7.14 5.54 -8.01
CA GLU A 67 -7.05 6.99 -8.13
C GLU A 67 -7.95 7.64 -7.07
N ILE A 68 -7.35 8.39 -6.14
CA ILE A 68 -8.08 9.04 -5.05
C ILE A 68 -8.82 10.28 -5.56
N LYS A 69 -10.12 10.35 -5.27
CA LYS A 69 -10.99 11.50 -5.57
C LYS A 69 -11.17 12.43 -4.39
N ALA A 70 -11.15 11.89 -3.16
CA ALA A 70 -11.29 12.67 -1.94
C ALA A 70 -10.68 11.93 -0.73
N PRO A 71 -10.15 12.67 0.26
CA PRO A 71 -9.85 14.10 0.19
C PRO A 71 -8.67 14.37 -0.75
N VAL A 72 -8.75 15.46 -1.53
CA VAL A 72 -7.66 15.91 -2.42
C VAL A 72 -7.21 17.30 -2.00
N SER A 73 -5.91 17.54 -1.95
CA SER A 73 -5.39 18.89 -1.75
C SER A 73 -5.41 19.70 -3.04
N ARG A 74 -5.47 21.03 -2.90
CA ARG A 74 -5.30 22.00 -4.00
C ARG A 74 -4.02 22.81 -3.84
N THR A 75 -3.24 22.52 -2.81
CA THR A 75 -1.97 23.15 -2.45
C THR A 75 -0.98 22.04 -2.11
N ASP A 76 0.27 22.41 -1.82
CA ASP A 76 1.29 21.47 -1.34
C ASP A 76 1.05 21.07 0.14
N GLU A 77 0.03 21.61 0.79
CA GLU A 77 -0.33 21.26 2.17
C GLU A 77 -1.39 20.16 2.20
N PRO A 78 -1.41 19.26 3.21
CA PRO A 78 -2.47 18.26 3.37
C PRO A 78 -3.88 18.90 3.46
N PRO A 79 -4.91 18.28 2.85
CA PRO A 79 -6.25 18.84 2.87
C PRO A 79 -6.81 18.88 4.29
N GLN A 80 -7.32 20.04 4.70
CA GLN A 80 -8.03 20.17 5.97
C GLN A 80 -9.42 19.56 5.86
N VAL A 81 -9.72 18.59 6.73
CA VAL A 81 -10.98 17.82 6.71
C VAL A 81 -11.73 17.97 8.02
N ASP A 82 -13.06 17.93 7.96
CA ASP A 82 -13.88 17.82 9.16
C ASP A 82 -13.86 16.37 9.67
N ARG A 83 -13.31 16.16 10.87
CA ARG A 83 -13.22 14.84 11.50
C ARG A 83 -14.57 14.13 11.65
N PHE A 84 -15.68 14.86 11.71
CA PHE A 84 -17.01 14.26 11.83
C PHE A 84 -17.60 13.84 10.48
N ASN A 85 -16.97 14.24 9.38
CA ASN A 85 -17.48 14.07 8.02
C ASN A 85 -16.38 13.62 7.04
N LEU A 86 -15.28 13.01 7.52
CA LEU A 86 -14.23 12.51 6.64
C LEU A 86 -14.77 11.36 5.78
N VAL A 87 -14.64 11.55 4.47
CA VAL A 87 -14.98 10.56 3.46
C VAL A 87 -13.76 10.37 2.57
N ILE A 88 -13.32 9.11 2.45
CA ILE A 88 -12.32 8.68 1.48
C ILE A 88 -13.08 8.15 0.26
N GLU A 89 -12.76 8.65 -0.92
CA GLU A 89 -13.39 8.26 -2.18
C GLU A 89 -12.32 8.03 -3.25
N TRP A 90 -12.49 6.99 -4.06
CA TRP A 90 -11.57 6.63 -5.14
C TRP A 90 -12.34 6.23 -6.41
N ASN A 91 -11.65 6.20 -7.55
CA ASN A 91 -12.18 5.61 -8.78
C ASN A 91 -12.12 4.08 -8.70
N PRO A 92 -13.11 3.35 -9.27
CA PRO A 92 -13.01 1.91 -9.40
C PRO A 92 -11.77 1.49 -10.19
N VAL A 93 -11.00 0.54 -9.68
CA VAL A 93 -9.89 -0.09 -10.39
C VAL A 93 -10.45 -1.16 -11.31
N THR A 94 -10.20 -1.01 -12.61
CA THR A 94 -10.72 -1.92 -13.65
C THR A 94 -9.63 -2.47 -14.56
N THR A 95 -8.39 -2.01 -14.38
CA THR A 95 -7.24 -2.38 -15.19
C THR A 95 -6.07 -2.88 -14.35
N GLN A 96 -5.19 -3.67 -14.95
CA GLN A 96 -3.94 -4.13 -14.36
C GLN A 96 -2.83 -3.09 -14.48
N PHE A 97 -1.92 -3.09 -13.50
CA PHE A 97 -0.85 -2.10 -13.33
C PHE A 97 0.09 -1.94 -14.54
N LEU A 98 0.55 -3.04 -15.15
CA LEU A 98 1.62 -2.99 -16.18
C LEU A 98 1.12 -3.20 -17.61
N HIS A 99 -0.01 -3.89 -17.77
CA HIS A 99 -0.47 -4.35 -19.08
C HIS A 99 -1.86 -3.80 -19.46
N ASN A 100 -2.48 -2.98 -18.59
CA ASN A 100 -3.80 -2.40 -18.78
C ASN A 100 -4.89 -3.42 -19.15
N GLY A 101 -4.67 -4.71 -18.88
CA GLY A 101 -5.68 -5.75 -19.04
C GLY A 101 -6.79 -5.61 -18.00
N PRO A 102 -7.98 -6.18 -18.22
CA PRO A 102 -9.07 -6.07 -17.25
C PRO A 102 -8.71 -6.75 -15.92
N VAL A 103 -9.24 -6.22 -14.82
CA VAL A 103 -9.22 -6.86 -13.49
C VAL A 103 -10.58 -6.74 -12.83
N GLU A 104 -10.97 -7.77 -12.09
CA GLU A 104 -12.12 -7.75 -11.19
C GLU A 104 -11.60 -7.60 -9.76
N VAL A 105 -11.89 -6.46 -9.14
CA VAL A 105 -11.58 -6.22 -7.72
C VAL A 105 -12.67 -6.84 -6.87
N ILE A 106 -12.28 -7.74 -5.96
CA ILE A 106 -13.21 -8.40 -5.05
C ILE A 106 -13.28 -7.72 -3.68
N GLU A 107 -12.23 -7.01 -3.30
CA GLU A 107 -12.09 -6.31 -2.01
C GLU A 107 -11.15 -5.11 -2.19
N TYR A 108 -11.45 -3.99 -1.55
CA TYR A 108 -10.47 -2.94 -1.30
C TYR A 108 -10.06 -2.97 0.17
N GLN A 109 -8.79 -2.71 0.44
CA GLN A 109 -8.27 -2.45 1.76
C GLN A 109 -7.94 -0.97 1.90
N VAL A 110 -8.55 -0.30 2.87
CA VAL A 110 -8.24 1.08 3.24
C VAL A 110 -7.40 1.06 4.51
N ILE A 111 -6.19 1.59 4.42
CA ILE A 111 -5.25 1.74 5.53
C ILE A 111 -5.24 3.22 5.92
N LEU A 112 -5.35 3.51 7.21
CA LEU A 112 -5.32 4.88 7.76
C LEU A 112 -4.31 4.92 8.90
N ASP A 113 -3.28 5.75 8.77
CA ASP A 113 -2.20 5.88 9.73
C ASP A 113 -2.12 7.30 10.30
N GLN A 114 -1.96 7.41 11.61
CA GLN A 114 -1.59 8.67 12.26
C GLN A 114 -0.09 8.93 12.06
N VAL A 115 0.26 10.02 11.39
CA VAL A 115 1.66 10.41 11.10
C VAL A 115 2.17 11.41 12.15
N GLU A 116 1.44 12.50 12.35
CA GLU A 116 1.81 13.55 13.32
C GLU A 116 0.70 13.85 14.32
N PRO A 117 1.04 14.15 15.60
CA PRO A 117 2.40 14.19 16.13
C PRO A 117 3.04 12.79 16.22
N LEU A 118 4.33 12.71 15.89
CA LEU A 118 5.16 11.52 16.10
C LEU A 118 5.10 11.15 17.59
N ARG A 119 4.62 9.94 17.90
CA ARG A 119 4.45 9.54 19.31
C ARG A 119 5.74 8.92 19.83
N THR A 120 6.30 9.52 20.88
CA THR A 120 7.47 9.03 21.61
C THR A 120 7.15 7.86 22.56
N ILE A 121 5.87 7.53 22.76
CA ILE A 121 5.43 6.44 23.64
C ILE A 121 4.31 5.65 22.94
N PRO A 122 4.50 4.35 22.65
CA PRO A 122 3.40 3.49 22.21
C PRO A 122 2.36 3.36 23.32
N TRP A 123 1.09 3.09 22.97
CA TRP A 123 0.10 2.63 23.95
C TRP A 123 0.57 1.34 24.64
N ILE A 124 -0.13 0.92 25.70
CA ILE A 124 0.15 -0.28 26.54
C ILE A 124 0.40 -1.58 25.72
N ASP A 125 -0.01 -1.62 24.45
CA ASP A 125 0.16 -2.74 23.52
C ASP A 125 1.19 -2.51 22.39
N GLY A 126 1.82 -1.34 22.28
CA GLY A 126 2.78 -1.05 21.22
C GLY A 126 2.20 -0.53 19.90
N SER A 127 0.87 -0.35 19.77
CA SER A 127 0.24 -0.11 18.47
C SER A 127 0.16 1.38 18.08
N ALA A 128 0.57 1.72 16.86
CA ALA A 128 0.15 2.96 16.20
C ALA A 128 -1.38 2.95 16.01
N ARG A 129 -2.03 4.12 15.93
CA ARG A 129 -3.44 4.19 15.50
C ARG A 129 -3.49 3.92 14.00
N ARG A 130 -3.44 2.64 13.64
CA ARG A 130 -3.67 2.13 12.29
C ARG A 130 -5.10 1.63 12.21
N GLY A 131 -5.87 2.21 11.31
CA GLY A 131 -7.13 1.63 10.84
C GLY A 131 -6.84 0.74 9.63
N LEU A 132 -7.30 -0.51 9.65
CA LEU A 132 -7.33 -1.36 8.47
C LEU A 132 -8.78 -1.77 8.25
N ILE A 133 -9.35 -1.30 7.15
CA ILE A 133 -10.75 -1.52 6.81
C ILE A 133 -10.82 -2.21 5.45
N ASN A 134 -11.35 -3.42 5.44
CA ASN A 134 -11.67 -4.12 4.20
C ASN A 134 -13.12 -3.80 3.79
N VAL A 135 -13.32 -3.45 2.53
CA VAL A 135 -14.65 -3.21 1.94
C VAL A 135 -14.82 -4.03 0.67
N PRO A 136 -16.04 -4.48 0.32
CA PRO A 136 -16.28 -5.21 -0.93
C PRO A 136 -15.81 -4.42 -2.17
N GLY A 137 -15.37 -5.12 -3.21
CA GLY A 137 -14.77 -4.50 -4.41
C GLY A 137 -15.68 -3.60 -5.27
N HIS A 138 -16.98 -3.54 -4.96
CA HIS A 138 -17.90 -2.55 -5.56
C HIS A 138 -18.01 -1.24 -4.76
N VAL A 139 -17.45 -1.20 -3.55
CA VAL A 139 -17.41 0.00 -2.71
C VAL A 139 -16.23 0.86 -3.12
N THR A 140 -16.48 2.11 -3.45
CA THR A 140 -15.43 3.09 -3.81
C THR A 140 -15.48 4.36 -2.95
N ARG A 141 -16.12 4.25 -1.79
CA ARG A 141 -16.30 5.33 -0.82
C ARG A 141 -16.39 4.75 0.59
N LEU A 142 -15.64 5.33 1.52
CA LEU A 142 -15.63 4.97 2.93
C LEU A 142 -15.79 6.23 3.80
N THR A 143 -16.78 6.22 4.69
CA THR A 143 -16.85 7.21 5.77
C THR A 143 -15.99 6.74 6.93
N VAL A 144 -15.03 7.57 7.35
CA VAL A 144 -14.17 7.27 8.49
C VAL A 144 -14.88 7.66 9.78
N PRO A 145 -15.07 6.74 10.75
CA PRO A 145 -15.69 7.10 12.02
C PRO A 145 -14.85 8.14 12.77
N PRO A 146 -15.47 9.18 13.36
CA PRO A 146 -14.75 10.25 14.04
C PRO A 146 -13.88 9.76 15.23
N GLU A 147 -14.18 8.60 15.80
CA GLU A 147 -13.43 7.99 16.90
C GLU A 147 -11.99 7.60 16.51
N TYR A 148 -11.74 7.38 15.22
CA TYR A 148 -10.40 7.14 14.69
C TYR A 148 -9.58 8.43 14.58
N LEU A 149 -10.24 9.59 14.53
CA LEU A 149 -9.65 10.87 14.16
C LEU A 149 -9.48 11.81 15.36
N LEU A 150 -8.25 12.28 15.55
CA LEU A 150 -7.92 13.30 16.53
C LEU A 150 -7.87 14.69 15.86
N PRO A 151 -8.29 15.76 16.57
CA PRO A 151 -8.19 17.11 16.04
C PRO A 151 -6.71 17.53 15.92
N GLY A 152 -6.37 18.31 14.88
CA GLY A 152 -5.02 18.85 14.68
C GLY A 152 -3.94 17.76 14.55
N THR A 153 -4.28 16.66 13.88
CA THR A 153 -3.45 15.46 13.73
C THR A 153 -3.34 15.15 12.25
N LEU A 154 -2.12 14.90 11.76
CA LEU A 154 -1.87 14.49 10.39
C LEU A 154 -2.10 12.99 10.26
N TYR A 155 -2.85 12.61 9.23
CA TYR A 155 -3.08 11.23 8.86
C TYR A 155 -2.69 11.00 7.41
N GLU A 156 -2.10 9.85 7.16
CA GLU A 156 -1.93 9.28 5.82
C GLU A 156 -2.95 8.17 5.62
N PHE A 157 -3.36 7.95 4.38
CA PHE A 157 -4.17 6.79 4.05
C PHE A 157 -3.78 6.23 2.69
N GLU A 158 -4.02 4.93 2.55
CA GLU A 158 -3.82 4.19 1.32
C GLU A 158 -5.09 3.39 1.01
N VAL A 159 -5.35 3.21 -0.28
CA VAL A 159 -6.38 2.30 -0.77
C VAL A 159 -5.69 1.28 -1.66
N LEU A 160 -5.86 0.00 -1.35
CA LEU A 160 -5.33 -1.14 -2.11
C LEU A 160 -6.49 -1.92 -2.70
N ALA A 161 -6.33 -2.38 -3.95
CA ALA A 161 -7.32 -3.14 -4.73
C ALA A 161 -6.92 -4.62 -4.88
#